data_AF-A0A7C6B516-F1
#
_entry.id   AF-A0A7C6B516-F1
#
_cell.length_a   1.000
_cell.length_b   1.000
_cell.length_c   1.000
_cell.angle_alpha   90.00
_cell.angle_beta   90.00
_cell.angle_gamma   90.00
#
_symmetry.space_group_name_H-M   'P 1'
#
loop_
_entity.id
_entity.type
_entity.pdbx_description
1 polymer ?
#
loop_
_entity_poly.entity_id
_entity_poly.type
_entity_poly.pdbx_seq_one_letter_code
_entity_poly.pdbx_strand_id
1 'polypeptide(L)'
;MRKLPRDTMSARQRIEATLNGELPDRVPIFDLIHNIPLIEHVTGQKATPGNLFDLVCRTVGERLDITRGLAPPAEQCIVRHEDGFVYKQEWWTTWLVQRPFHDVSGLL
;
A
#
# COMPACT_ATOMS: atom_id res chain seq x y z
N MET A 1 11.19 11.26 -6.66
CA MET A 1 9.89 11.87 -7.03
C MET A 1 9.84 12.04 -8.53
N ARG A 2 8.87 11.39 -9.18
CA ARG A 2 8.64 11.48 -10.63
C ARG A 2 8.65 12.94 -11.07
N LYS A 3 9.43 13.26 -12.11
CA LYS A 3 9.39 14.57 -12.76
C LYS A 3 9.19 14.35 -14.24
N LEU A 4 8.00 14.65 -14.74
CA LEU A 4 7.71 14.63 -16.16
C LEU A 4 8.21 15.92 -16.81
N PRO A 5 8.46 15.94 -18.13
CA PRO A 5 9.00 17.12 -18.82
C PRO A 5 8.15 18.38 -18.68
N ARG A 6 6.85 18.24 -18.36
CA ARG A 6 5.89 19.34 -18.20
C ARG A 6 5.57 19.66 -16.75
N ASP A 7 6.12 18.91 -15.78
CA ASP A 7 5.87 19.17 -14.37
C ASP A 7 6.60 20.46 -13.95
N THR A 8 5.85 21.43 -13.43
CA THR A 8 6.37 22.69 -12.88
C THR A 8 6.32 22.68 -11.34
N MET A 9 5.61 21.74 -10.74
CA MET A 9 5.53 21.49 -9.30
C MET A 9 6.18 20.16 -8.91
N SER A 10 6.79 20.10 -7.73
CA SER A 10 7.09 18.85 -7.06
C SER A 10 5.80 18.13 -6.62
N ALA A 11 5.89 16.84 -6.31
CA ALA A 11 4.74 16.10 -5.75
C ALA A 11 4.18 16.78 -4.50
N ARG A 12 5.05 17.24 -3.59
CA ARG A 12 4.63 17.96 -2.38
C ARG A 12 3.86 19.23 -2.70
N GLN A 13 4.41 20.10 -3.54
CA GLN A 13 3.74 21.35 -3.96
C GLN A 13 2.38 21.07 -4.61
N ARG A 14 2.30 20.02 -5.42
CA ARG A 14 1.07 19.59 -6.09
C ARG A 14 -0.01 19.18 -5.09
N ILE A 15 0.36 18.45 -4.04
CA ILE A 15 -0.55 18.06 -2.96
C ILE A 15 -0.98 19.27 -2.13
N GLU A 16 -0.04 20.13 -1.74
CA GLU A 16 -0.34 21.34 -0.96
C GLU A 16 -1.28 22.28 -1.73
N ALA A 17 -1.04 22.52 -3.03
CA ALA A 17 -1.95 23.30 -3.89
C ALA A 17 -3.35 22.69 -3.93
N THR A 18 -3.45 21.36 -4.10
CA THR A 18 -4.74 20.65 -4.12
C THR A 18 -5.49 20.81 -2.81
N LEU A 19 -4.81 20.67 -1.67
CA LEU A 19 -5.41 20.82 -0.34
C LEU A 19 -5.84 22.26 -0.04
N ASN A 20 -5.17 23.25 -0.63
CA ASN A 20 -5.52 24.67 -0.53
C ASN A 20 -6.65 25.09 -1.50
N GLY A 21 -7.14 24.18 -2.37
CA GLY A 21 -8.13 24.51 -3.39
C GLY A 21 -7.56 25.30 -4.59
N GLU A 22 -6.24 25.31 -4.74
CA GLU A 22 -5.54 25.91 -5.86
C GLU A 22 -5.44 24.92 -7.04
N LEU A 23 -5.15 25.44 -8.25
CA LEU A 23 -4.97 24.59 -9.42
C LEU A 23 -3.52 24.06 -9.48
N PRO A 24 -3.29 22.75 -9.32
CA PRO A 24 -1.97 22.17 -9.53
C PRO A 24 -1.58 22.15 -11.02
N ASP A 25 -0.28 21.99 -11.30
CA ASP A 25 0.27 21.87 -12.65
C ASP A 25 -0.24 20.65 -13.45
N ARG A 26 -0.71 19.62 -12.74
CA ARG A 26 -1.48 18.47 -13.24
C ARG A 26 -2.25 17.81 -12.10
N VAL A 27 -3.17 16.90 -12.44
CA VAL A 27 -3.86 16.06 -11.46
C VAL A 27 -2.82 15.25 -10.65
N PRO A 28 -2.85 15.32 -9.30
CA PRO A 28 -2.01 14.48 -8.46
C PRO A 28 -2.40 13.01 -8.55
N ILE A 29 -1.42 12.12 -8.50
CA ILE A 29 -1.61 10.67 -8.57
C ILE A 29 -1.44 10.08 -7.17
N PHE A 30 -2.49 9.41 -6.71
CA PHE A 30 -2.53 8.65 -5.47
C PHE A 30 -2.85 7.19 -5.76
N ASP A 31 -2.11 6.27 -5.15
CA ASP A 31 -2.43 4.84 -5.15
C ASP A 31 -1.71 4.09 -4.01
N LEU A 32 -2.06 2.81 -3.82
CA LEU A 32 -1.38 1.83 -2.98
C LEU A 32 -0.73 0.76 -3.88
N ILE A 33 0.60 0.80 -4.02
CA ILE A 33 1.31 -0.11 -4.93
C ILE A 33 1.73 -1.38 -4.18
N HIS A 34 0.98 -2.47 -4.38
CA HIS A 34 1.29 -3.82 -3.88
C HIS A 34 1.46 -4.86 -5.00
N ASN A 35 1.34 -4.45 -6.27
CA ASN A 35 1.50 -5.34 -7.41
C ASN A 35 2.98 -5.68 -7.64
N ILE A 36 3.38 -6.91 -7.33
CA ILE A 36 4.79 -7.35 -7.45
C ILE A 36 5.31 -7.20 -8.88
N PRO A 37 4.63 -7.68 -9.94
CA PRO A 37 5.14 -7.52 -11.31
C PRO A 37 5.41 -6.06 -11.69
N LEU A 38 4.56 -5.12 -11.27
CA LEU A 38 4.77 -3.68 -11.49
C LEU A 38 6.01 -3.18 -10.73
N ILE A 39 6.17 -3.55 -9.46
CA ILE A 39 7.32 -3.17 -8.64
C ILE A 39 8.62 -3.67 -9.28
N GLU A 40 8.66 -4.94 -9.71
CA GLU A 40 9.83 -5.51 -10.38
C GLU A 40 10.12 -4.83 -11.73
N HIS A 41 9.07 -4.51 -12.49
CA HIS A 41 9.20 -3.79 -13.76
C HIS A 41 9.76 -2.37 -13.57
N VAL A 42 9.29 -1.64 -12.56
CA VAL A 42 9.74 -0.26 -12.30
C VAL A 42 11.16 -0.23 -11.76
N THR A 43 11.47 -1.10 -10.81
CA THR A 43 12.77 -1.10 -10.12
C THR A 43 13.87 -1.87 -10.86
N GLY A 44 13.50 -2.75 -11.80
CA GLY A 44 14.41 -3.68 -12.46
C GLY A 44 14.97 -4.76 -11.55
N GLN A 45 14.43 -4.92 -10.34
CA GLN A 45 14.91 -5.85 -9.31
C GLN A 45 13.84 -6.87 -8.96
N LYS A 46 14.26 -8.11 -8.67
CA LYS A 46 13.35 -9.15 -8.17
C LYS A 46 12.96 -8.89 -6.72
N ALA A 47 11.67 -9.03 -6.45
CA ALA A 47 11.11 -8.86 -5.12
C ALA A 47 11.45 -10.07 -4.25
N THR A 48 11.96 -9.80 -3.05
CA THR A 48 12.21 -10.78 -1.99
C THR A 48 11.68 -10.21 -0.67
N PRO A 49 11.33 -11.05 0.32
CA PRO A 49 10.85 -10.54 1.61
C PRO A 49 11.79 -9.50 2.26
N GLY A 50 13.12 -9.66 2.09
CA GLY A 50 14.11 -8.75 2.66
C GLY A 50 14.29 -7.41 1.95
N ASN A 51 13.90 -7.28 0.67
CA ASN A 51 14.07 -6.03 -0.09
C ASN A 51 12.75 -5.36 -0.48
N LEU A 52 11.63 -6.07 -0.40
CA LEU A 52 10.38 -5.63 -1.04
C LEU A 52 9.87 -4.30 -0.49
N PHE A 53 10.05 -4.03 0.80
CA PHE A 53 9.65 -2.74 1.37
C PHE A 53 10.41 -1.56 0.74
N ASP A 54 11.72 -1.70 0.52
CA ASP A 54 12.52 -0.68 -0.17
C ASP A 54 12.05 -0.51 -1.63
N LEU A 55 11.80 -1.63 -2.33
CA LEU A 55 11.32 -1.59 -3.71
C LEU A 55 9.95 -0.90 -3.83
N VAL A 56 9.03 -1.13 -2.89
CA VAL A 56 7.74 -0.43 -2.81
C VAL A 56 7.96 1.07 -2.61
N CYS A 57 8.78 1.47 -1.63
CA CYS A 57 9.08 2.88 -1.35
C CYS A 57 9.69 3.59 -2.57
N ARG A 58 10.62 2.94 -3.28
CA ARG A 58 11.20 3.46 -4.53
C ARG A 58 10.16 3.59 -5.63
N THR A 59 9.35 2.55 -5.85
CA THR A 59 8.30 2.55 -6.87
C THR A 59 7.29 3.67 -6.62
N VAL A 60 6.84 3.85 -5.38
CA VAL A 60 5.98 4.95 -4.95
C VAL A 60 6.65 6.29 -5.23
N GLY A 61 7.90 6.47 -4.79
CA GLY A 61 8.66 7.69 -5.01
C GLY A 61 8.92 8.01 -6.49
N GLU A 62 8.90 7.03 -7.37
CA GLU A 62 9.09 7.22 -8.82
C GLU A 62 7.78 7.37 -9.61
N ARG A 63 6.64 6.96 -9.05
CA ARG A 63 5.39 6.83 -9.82
C ARG A 63 4.22 7.64 -9.29
N LEU A 64 4.20 7.95 -7.99
CA LEU A 64 3.09 8.61 -7.31
C LEU A 64 3.49 9.98 -6.75
N ASP A 65 2.48 10.82 -6.51
CA ASP A 65 2.66 12.08 -5.78
C ASP A 65 2.44 11.89 -4.27
N ILE A 66 1.53 10.99 -3.91
CA ILE A 66 1.21 10.64 -2.54
C ILE A 66 0.74 9.19 -2.46
N THR A 67 0.96 8.58 -1.30
CA THR A 67 0.41 7.27 -0.95
C THR A 67 0.07 7.28 0.54
N ARG A 68 -0.51 6.20 1.05
CA ARG A 68 -0.75 6.02 2.49
C ARG A 68 -0.49 4.58 2.89
N GLY A 69 -0.40 4.31 4.20
CA GLY A 69 -0.39 2.94 4.70
C GLY A 69 0.76 2.09 4.17
N LEU A 70 1.95 2.67 4.00
CA LEU A 70 3.14 1.90 3.64
C LEU A 70 3.54 1.01 4.81
N ALA A 71 3.60 -0.29 4.54
CA ALA A 71 4.06 -1.30 5.49
C ALA A 71 4.94 -2.32 4.77
N PRO A 72 5.93 -2.92 5.48
CA PRO A 72 6.60 -4.08 4.96
C PRO A 72 5.60 -5.22 4.73
N PRO A 73 5.84 -6.09 3.73
CA PRO A 73 5.02 -7.28 3.54
C PRO A 73 5.10 -8.13 4.81
N ALA A 74 3.95 -8.52 5.35
CA ALA A 74 3.93 -9.38 6.51
C ALA A 74 4.19 -10.85 6.12
N GLU A 75 4.82 -11.60 7.02
CA GLU A 75 5.01 -13.04 6.83
C GLU A 75 3.66 -13.74 6.70
N GLN A 76 3.64 -14.80 5.89
CA GLN A 76 2.45 -15.62 5.72
C GLN A 76 2.24 -16.48 6.96
N CYS A 77 1.14 -16.26 7.67
CA CYS A 77 0.84 -17.00 8.87
C CYS A 77 -0.67 -17.15 9.12
N ILE A 78 -1.01 -18.11 9.99
CA ILE A 78 -2.34 -18.22 10.59
C ILE A 78 -2.22 -17.70 12.01
N VAL A 79 -3.02 -16.69 12.34
CA VAL A 79 -3.10 -16.13 13.69
C VAL A 79 -4.38 -16.61 14.34
N ARG A 80 -4.25 -17.29 15.48
CA ARG A 80 -5.37 -17.75 16.31
C ARG A 80 -5.41 -16.87 17.55
N HIS A 81 -6.53 -16.18 17.74
CA HIS A 81 -6.75 -15.33 18.90
C HIS A 81 -7.42 -16.11 20.03
N GLU A 82 -7.24 -15.65 21.27
CA GLU A 82 -7.82 -16.28 22.47
C GLU A 82 -9.35 -16.27 22.47
N ASP A 83 -9.96 -15.31 21.78
CA ASP A 83 -11.41 -15.20 21.56
C ASP A 83 -11.94 -16.18 20.50
N GLY A 84 -11.08 -17.05 19.95
CA GLY A 84 -11.45 -18.07 18.97
C GLY A 84 -11.55 -17.59 17.53
N PHE A 85 -11.25 -16.31 17.24
CA PHE A 85 -11.10 -15.85 15.86
C PHE A 85 -9.81 -16.39 15.23
N VAL A 86 -9.89 -16.72 13.94
CA VAL A 86 -8.74 -17.18 13.16
C VAL A 86 -8.58 -16.31 11.92
N TYR A 87 -7.39 -15.74 11.77
CA TYR A 87 -7.02 -14.92 10.62
C TYR A 87 -5.91 -15.58 9.81
N LYS A 88 -5.94 -15.36 8.50
CA LYS A 88 -4.85 -15.68 7.58
C LYS A 88 -4.23 -14.38 7.14
N GLN A 89 -2.96 -14.19 7.47
CA GLN A 89 -2.18 -13.05 7.02
C GLN A 89 -1.40 -13.47 5.79
N GLU A 90 -1.55 -12.71 4.71
CA GLU A 90 -0.77 -12.85 3.48
C GLU A 90 -0.33 -11.47 3.03
N TRP A 91 0.95 -11.17 3.24
CA TRP A 91 1.57 -9.93 2.79
C TRP A 91 0.91 -8.70 3.41
N TRP A 92 0.23 -7.87 2.61
CA TRP A 92 -0.47 -6.66 3.07
C TRP A 92 -1.94 -6.89 3.40
N THR A 93 -2.44 -8.12 3.32
CA THR A 93 -3.86 -8.43 3.55
C THR A 93 -4.02 -9.48 4.63
N THR A 94 -4.93 -9.19 5.56
CA THR A 94 -5.37 -10.13 6.59
C THR A 94 -6.82 -10.52 6.33
N TRP A 95 -7.06 -11.82 6.23
CA TRP A 95 -8.36 -12.41 5.95
C TRP A 95 -8.90 -13.09 7.19
N LEU A 96 -10.15 -12.80 7.56
CA LEU A 96 -10.85 -13.58 8.57
C LEU A 96 -11.23 -14.94 7.99
N VAL A 97 -10.69 -16.02 8.57
CA VAL A 97 -10.90 -17.39 8.11
C VAL A 97 -11.98 -18.09 8.91
N GLN A 98 -12.02 -17.85 10.22
CA GLN A 98 -12.96 -18.50 11.12
C GLN A 98 -13.40 -17.53 12.21
N ARG A 99 -14.71 -17.53 12.48
CA ARG A 99 -15.32 -16.89 13.65
C ARG A 99 -15.60 -17.95 14.71
N PRO A 100 -15.59 -17.60 16.00
CA PRO A 100 -15.94 -18.52 17.09
C PRO A 100 -17.43 -18.88 17.14
N PHE A 101 -18.26 -18.16 16.37
CA PHE A 101 -19.70 -18.36 16.26
C PHE A 101 -20.13 -18.57 14.80
N HIS A 102 -21.31 -19.17 14.61
CA HIS A 102 -21.85 -19.51 13.29
C HIS A 102 -23.19 -18.82 13.00
N ASP A 103 -23.75 -18.14 14.00
CA ASP A 103 -24.97 -17.34 13.91
C ASP A 103 -24.94 -16.20 14.95
N VAL A 104 -26.01 -15.40 14.98
CA VAL A 104 -26.16 -14.27 15.92
C VAL A 104 -26.37 -14.75 17.35
N SER A 105 -26.97 -15.92 17.57
CA SER A 105 -27.21 -16.45 18.91
C SER A 105 -25.90 -16.88 19.59
N GLY A 106 -24.94 -17.39 18.83
CA GLY A 106 -23.60 -17.74 19.33
C GLY A 106 -22.65 -16.54 19.49
N LEU A 107 -23.05 -15.33 19.11
CA LEU A 107 -22.24 -14.11 19.27
C LEU A 107 -22.26 -13.58 20.72
N LEU A 108 -23.30 -13.91 21.50
CA LEU A 108 -23.59 -13.33 22.82
C LEU A 108 -22.97 -14.11 23.99
#